data_AF-A0A9D3SHI1-F1
#
_entry.id   AF-A0A9D3SHI1-F1
#
_cell.length_a   1.000
_cell.length_b   1.000
_cell.length_c   1.000
_cell.angle_alpha   90.00
_cell.angle_beta   90.00
_cell.angle_gamma   90.00
#
_symmetry.space_group_name_H-M   'P 1'
#
loop_
_entity.id
_entity.type
_entity.pdbx_description
1 polymer ?
#
loop_
_entity_poly.entity_id
_entity_poly.type
_entity_poly.pdbx_seq_one_letter_code
_entity_poly.pdbx_strand_id
1 'polypeptide(L)'
;METRELILTVLVLYSSTVSLILAQNETTYLRELPTGQKLLCNRCPPGYRLQKHCTATHQTICKPCDAGLYTEVWNYIYECLPCRWCRPDQVEVQKCTNSTNRVCGCKEGFYLDSDICRPHSVCPSGYRVKEKGTPDRDTVCEHCQKGFHADGQLGNALCVPYSECKSEEKLLLHGTIYMDNVCVTCNRITCDDWVKFIIQPFTAVFKNHSTCKLFHFIGRLTTSKCGCVFRSVVDQDFCFQQLEEWFSKATEQQVSNLPRLLQKASIRDLAKNIKQRIMKIRNEVRLCRNTLPARK
;
A
#
# COMPACT_ATOMS: atom_id res chain seq x y z
N MET A 1 0.60 1.89 -47.01
CA MET A 1 2.03 1.75 -46.63
C MET A 1 2.22 1.22 -45.20
N GLU A 2 1.23 0.54 -44.60
CA GLU A 2 1.28 0.28 -43.15
C GLU A 2 1.45 -1.20 -42.76
N THR A 3 0.93 -2.15 -43.53
CA THR A 3 1.04 -3.59 -43.21
C THR A 3 2.39 -4.18 -43.55
N ARG A 4 3.04 -3.71 -44.62
CA ARG A 4 4.31 -4.26 -45.11
C ARG A 4 5.50 -3.89 -44.22
N GLU A 5 5.52 -2.65 -43.73
CA GLU A 5 6.50 -2.15 -42.76
C GLU A 5 6.31 -2.80 -41.37
N LEU A 6 5.05 -3.04 -40.95
CA LEU A 6 4.76 -3.78 -39.71
C LEU A 6 5.25 -5.24 -39.78
N ILE A 7 5.05 -5.91 -40.91
CA ILE A 7 5.51 -7.29 -41.12
C ILE A 7 7.05 -7.34 -41.13
N LEU A 8 7.70 -6.39 -41.80
CA LEU A 8 9.17 -6.29 -41.83
C LEU A 8 9.75 -6.05 -40.44
N THR A 9 9.18 -5.13 -39.65
CA THR A 9 9.62 -4.86 -38.28
C THR A 9 9.42 -6.05 -37.35
N VAL A 10 8.27 -6.74 -37.42
CA VAL A 10 8.02 -7.97 -36.64
C VAL A 10 9.00 -9.09 -37.03
N LEU A 11 9.29 -9.27 -38.33
CA LEU A 11 10.25 -10.27 -38.79
C LEU A 11 11.70 -9.96 -38.36
N VAL A 12 12.09 -8.68 -38.33
CA VAL A 12 13.42 -8.25 -37.84
C VAL A 12 13.54 -8.42 -36.32
N LEU A 13 12.47 -8.14 -35.56
CA LEU A 13 12.43 -8.39 -34.12
C LEU A 13 12.45 -9.91 -33.82
N TYR A 14 11.77 -10.71 -34.63
CA TYR A 14 11.79 -12.16 -34.52
C TYR A 14 13.17 -12.75 -34.87
N SER A 15 13.80 -12.29 -35.95
CA SER A 15 15.13 -12.80 -36.35
C SER A 15 16.24 -12.40 -35.38
N SER A 16 16.17 -11.19 -34.80
CA SER A 16 17.11 -10.74 -33.76
C SER A 16 16.93 -11.52 -32.45
N THR A 17 15.70 -11.73 -31.99
CA THR A 17 15.44 -12.56 -30.79
C THR A 17 15.85 -14.02 -30.99
N VAL A 18 15.58 -14.63 -32.16
CA VAL A 18 16.06 -15.97 -32.51
C VAL A 18 17.59 -16.04 -32.54
N SER A 19 18.27 -15.02 -33.09
CA SER A 19 19.73 -14.96 -33.11
C SER A 19 20.34 -14.84 -31.70
N LEU A 20 19.72 -14.06 -30.80
CA LEU A 20 20.10 -13.98 -29.39
C LEU A 20 19.91 -15.31 -28.65
N ILE A 21 18.80 -16.02 -28.91
CA ILE A 21 18.51 -17.34 -28.32
C ILE A 21 19.52 -18.38 -28.82
N LEU A 22 19.86 -18.38 -30.11
CA LEU A 22 20.85 -19.28 -30.70
C LEU A 22 22.27 -19.00 -30.16
N ALA A 23 22.65 -17.73 -30.00
CA ALA A 23 23.94 -17.35 -29.43
C ALA A 23 24.12 -17.77 -27.96
N GLN A 24 23.05 -17.76 -27.16
CA GLN A 24 23.07 -18.23 -25.76
C GLN A 24 23.26 -19.76 -25.65
N ASN A 25 23.03 -20.50 -26.73
CA ASN A 25 23.10 -21.96 -26.75
C ASN A 25 24.23 -22.50 -27.63
N GLU A 26 25.19 -21.66 -28.03
CA GLU A 26 26.41 -22.12 -28.70
C GLU A 26 27.18 -23.04 -27.76
N THR A 27 27.44 -24.27 -28.19
CA THR A 27 28.16 -25.27 -27.39
C THR A 27 29.66 -25.31 -27.69
N THR A 28 30.14 -24.46 -28.60
CA THR A 28 31.54 -24.43 -29.06
C THR A 28 32.12 -23.01 -29.07
N TYR A 29 33.44 -22.87 -29.11
CA TYR A 29 34.15 -21.61 -29.31
C TYR A 29 35.44 -21.83 -30.12
N LEU A 30 35.89 -20.79 -30.82
CA LEU A 30 37.17 -20.81 -31.54
C LEU A 30 38.30 -20.33 -30.63
N ARG A 31 39.38 -21.12 -30.57
CA ARG A 31 40.62 -20.78 -29.86
C ARG A 31 41.75 -20.62 -30.86
N GLU A 32 42.45 -19.50 -30.79
CA GLU A 32 43.68 -19.27 -31.56
C GLU A 32 44.90 -19.61 -30.71
N LEU A 33 45.79 -20.45 -31.24
CA LEU A 33 47.06 -20.81 -30.61
C LEU A 33 48.14 -19.77 -30.92
N PRO A 34 49.23 -19.69 -30.11
CA PRO A 34 50.38 -18.83 -30.43
C PRO A 34 51.01 -19.08 -31.81
N THR A 35 50.78 -20.27 -32.39
CA THR A 35 51.21 -20.65 -33.73
C THR A 35 50.33 -20.09 -34.86
N GLY A 36 49.23 -19.39 -34.53
CA GLY A 36 48.22 -18.91 -35.48
C GLY A 36 47.18 -19.97 -35.89
N GLN A 37 47.32 -21.22 -35.42
CA GLN A 37 46.34 -22.26 -35.68
C GLN A 37 45.04 -22.00 -34.88
N LYS A 38 43.89 -22.13 -35.56
CA LYS A 38 42.56 -22.03 -34.94
C LYS A 38 42.00 -23.43 -34.65
N LEU A 39 41.52 -23.63 -33.44
CA LEU A 39 40.88 -24.85 -32.98
C LEU A 39 39.42 -24.58 -32.62
N LEU A 40 38.54 -25.50 -33.01
CA LEU A 40 37.15 -25.51 -32.53
C LEU A 40 37.09 -26.34 -31.24
N CYS A 41 36.78 -25.68 -30.13
CA CYS A 41 36.72 -26.27 -28.81
C CYS A 41 35.28 -26.37 -28.31
N ASN A 42 34.94 -27.42 -27.56
CA ASN A 42 33.69 -27.47 -26.81
C ASN A 42 33.70 -26.48 -25.65
N ARG A 43 32.59 -25.80 -25.39
CA ARG A 43 32.34 -25.01 -24.19
C ARG A 43 32.02 -25.94 -23.02
N CYS A 44 32.12 -25.40 -21.81
CA CYS A 44 31.63 -26.04 -20.60
C CYS A 44 30.12 -25.83 -20.45
N PRO A 45 29.37 -26.87 -20.05
CA PRO A 45 27.93 -26.76 -19.84
C PRO A 45 27.59 -25.87 -18.63
N PRO A 46 26.34 -25.41 -18.52
CA PRO A 46 25.83 -24.80 -17.28
C PRO A 46 26.14 -25.69 -16.07
N GLY A 47 26.54 -25.09 -14.95
CA GLY A 47 27.06 -25.87 -13.80
C GLY A 47 28.58 -25.97 -13.74
N TYR A 48 29.28 -25.63 -14.82
CA TYR A 48 30.71 -25.86 -14.98
C TYR A 48 31.43 -24.62 -15.52
N ARG A 49 32.74 -24.53 -15.20
CA ARG A 49 33.68 -23.54 -15.70
C ARG A 49 34.86 -24.20 -16.43
N LEU A 50 35.56 -23.41 -17.23
CA LEU A 50 36.79 -23.83 -17.89
C LEU A 50 37.88 -24.11 -16.85
N GLN A 51 38.46 -25.31 -16.91
CA GLN A 51 39.69 -25.63 -16.19
C GLN A 51 40.91 -25.59 -17.12
N LYS A 52 40.79 -26.17 -18.32
CA LYS A 52 41.84 -26.14 -19.35
C LYS A 52 41.21 -26.06 -20.74
N HIS A 53 41.74 -25.18 -21.58
CA HIS A 53 41.36 -25.09 -22.98
C HIS A 53 41.65 -26.38 -23.76
N CYS A 54 40.91 -26.59 -24.85
CA CYS A 54 41.22 -27.66 -25.79
C CYS A 54 42.61 -27.46 -26.42
N THR A 55 43.26 -28.58 -26.73
CA THR A 55 44.50 -28.65 -27.52
C THR A 55 44.21 -29.35 -28.85
N ALA A 56 45.20 -29.48 -29.73
CA ALA A 56 45.02 -30.19 -30.99
C ALA A 56 44.59 -31.67 -30.81
N THR A 57 44.83 -32.26 -29.63
CA THR A 57 44.57 -33.68 -29.34
C THR A 57 43.55 -33.92 -28.23
N HIS A 58 43.24 -32.92 -27.40
CA HIS A 58 42.33 -33.07 -26.26
C HIS A 58 41.26 -31.98 -26.25
N GLN A 59 40.02 -32.35 -25.96
CA GLN A 59 38.92 -31.41 -25.79
C GLN A 59 39.04 -30.59 -24.50
N THR A 60 38.25 -29.51 -24.42
CA THR A 60 38.16 -28.64 -23.24
C THR A 60 37.87 -29.45 -21.98
N ILE A 61 38.60 -29.16 -20.90
CA ILE A 61 38.37 -29.75 -19.59
C ILE A 61 37.59 -28.76 -18.73
N CYS A 62 36.47 -29.24 -18.17
CA CYS A 62 35.55 -28.45 -17.37
C CYS A 62 35.53 -28.92 -15.92
N LYS A 63 35.39 -27.97 -14.98
CA LYS A 63 35.26 -28.22 -13.55
C LYS A 63 33.91 -27.72 -13.05
N PRO A 64 33.19 -28.45 -12.17
CA PRO A 64 31.93 -27.97 -11.61
C PRO A 64 32.15 -26.69 -10.79
N CYS A 65 31.12 -25.85 -10.73
CA CYS A 65 31.09 -24.70 -9.83
C CYS A 65 31.01 -25.16 -8.38
N ASP A 66 31.80 -24.50 -7.51
CA ASP A 66 31.78 -24.74 -6.07
C ASP A 66 30.49 -24.16 -5.44
N ALA A 67 30.18 -24.55 -4.20
CA ALA A 67 28.96 -24.11 -3.52
C ALA A 67 28.86 -22.58 -3.43
N GLY A 68 27.70 -22.03 -3.81
CA GLY A 68 27.47 -20.58 -3.84
C GLY A 68 27.88 -19.89 -5.15
N LEU A 69 28.38 -20.65 -6.13
CA LEU A 69 28.70 -20.15 -7.48
C LEU A 69 27.85 -20.87 -8.54
N TYR A 70 27.66 -20.22 -9.69
CA TYR A 70 26.87 -20.78 -10.79
C TYR A 70 27.34 -20.34 -12.19
N THR A 71 26.91 -21.08 -13.21
CA THR A 71 26.91 -20.67 -14.62
C THR A 71 25.62 -21.14 -15.30
N GLU A 72 24.87 -20.21 -15.91
CA GLU A 72 23.55 -20.50 -16.52
C GLU A 72 23.62 -20.90 -18.00
N VAL A 73 24.75 -20.64 -18.66
CA VAL A 73 24.92 -20.83 -20.11
C VAL A 73 26.21 -21.58 -20.42
N TRP A 74 26.28 -22.13 -21.64
CA TRP A 74 27.50 -22.73 -22.17
C TRP A 74 28.62 -21.70 -22.24
N ASN A 75 29.73 -21.96 -21.56
CA ASN A 75 30.75 -20.95 -21.30
C ASN A 75 32.17 -21.49 -21.46
N TYR A 76 33.15 -20.59 -21.53
CA TYR A 76 34.57 -20.92 -21.44
C TYR A 76 35.25 -19.99 -20.42
N ILE A 77 34.49 -19.49 -19.43
CA ILE A 77 35.01 -18.60 -18.39
C ILE A 77 35.81 -19.40 -17.38
N TYR A 78 36.83 -18.78 -16.83
CA TYR A 78 37.71 -19.42 -15.86
C TYR A 78 37.10 -19.52 -14.46
N GLU A 79 36.16 -18.64 -14.09
CA GLU A 79 35.55 -18.61 -12.76
C GLU A 79 34.03 -18.57 -12.87
N CYS A 80 33.35 -19.31 -11.99
CA CYS A 80 31.88 -19.27 -11.92
C CYS A 80 31.40 -17.95 -11.30
N LEU A 81 30.15 -17.58 -11.60
CA LEU A 81 29.55 -16.35 -11.08
C LEU A 81 29.08 -16.55 -9.64
N PRO A 82 29.25 -15.58 -8.74
CA PRO A 82 28.70 -15.69 -7.40
C PRO A 82 27.17 -15.60 -7.43
N CYS A 83 26.51 -16.46 -6.67
CA CYS A 83 25.07 -16.36 -6.47
C CYS A 83 24.71 -15.08 -5.72
N ARG A 84 23.64 -14.42 -6.17
CA ARG A 84 23.19 -13.17 -5.52
C ARG A 84 22.58 -13.44 -4.15
N TRP A 85 22.57 -12.41 -3.31
CA TRP A 85 21.84 -12.41 -2.03
C TRP A 85 20.51 -11.70 -2.17
N CYS A 86 19.49 -12.18 -1.46
CA CYS A 86 18.22 -11.48 -1.36
C CYS A 86 18.36 -10.31 -0.39
N ARG A 87 17.78 -9.17 -0.75
CA ARG A 87 17.75 -7.98 0.10
C ARG A 87 16.86 -8.22 1.33
N PRO A 88 16.94 -7.39 2.39
CA PRO A 88 16.15 -7.57 3.61
C PRO A 88 14.62 -7.59 3.40
N ASP A 89 14.12 -6.96 2.35
CA ASP A 89 12.72 -6.88 1.88
C ASP A 89 12.32 -8.04 0.95
N GLN A 90 13.23 -8.99 0.72
CA GLN A 90 13.06 -10.11 -0.22
C GLN A 90 13.20 -11.47 0.45
N VAL A 91 12.64 -12.49 -0.18
CA VAL A 91 12.74 -13.91 0.17
C VAL A 91 13.30 -14.70 -1.00
N GLU A 92 14.04 -15.76 -0.69
CA GLU A 92 14.51 -16.72 -1.69
C GLU A 92 13.31 -17.53 -2.21
N VAL A 93 12.97 -17.32 -3.47
CA VAL A 93 11.93 -18.07 -4.19
C VAL A 93 12.54 -19.28 -4.90
N GLN A 94 13.79 -19.15 -5.34
CA GLN A 94 14.56 -20.25 -5.91
C GLN A 94 15.97 -20.26 -5.34
N LYS A 95 16.37 -21.44 -4.86
CA LYS A 95 17.73 -21.70 -4.36
C LYS A 95 18.76 -21.55 -5.47
N CYS A 96 19.92 -21.02 -5.09
CA CYS A 96 21.13 -21.10 -5.90
C CYS A 96 21.51 -22.57 -6.14
N THR A 97 21.82 -22.92 -7.39
CA THR A 97 22.45 -24.19 -7.75
C THR A 97 23.73 -23.89 -8.55
N ASN A 98 24.52 -24.91 -8.87
CA ASN A 98 25.68 -24.70 -9.74
C ASN A 98 25.29 -24.19 -11.15
N SER A 99 24.06 -24.41 -11.61
CA SER A 99 23.60 -24.05 -12.95
C SER A 99 22.57 -22.92 -12.98
N THR A 100 22.14 -22.43 -11.82
CA THR A 100 21.10 -21.39 -11.73
C THR A 100 21.40 -20.41 -10.60
N ASN A 101 21.28 -19.11 -10.87
CA ASN A 101 21.37 -18.10 -9.83
C ASN A 101 20.20 -18.22 -8.85
N ARG A 102 20.37 -17.61 -7.68
CA ARG A 102 19.28 -17.39 -6.72
C ARG A 102 18.23 -16.46 -7.31
N VAL A 103 16.96 -16.82 -7.20
CA VAL A 103 15.83 -15.91 -7.49
C VAL A 103 15.22 -15.43 -6.18
N CYS A 104 15.11 -14.11 -6.05
CA CYS A 104 14.53 -13.42 -4.92
C CYS A 104 13.21 -12.77 -5.37
N GLY A 105 12.18 -12.93 -4.54
CA GLY A 105 10.89 -12.25 -4.67
C GLY A 105 10.63 -11.35 -3.48
N CYS A 106 9.65 -10.45 -3.58
CA CYS A 106 9.27 -9.59 -2.48
C CYS A 106 8.62 -10.38 -1.34
N LYS A 107 8.89 -9.97 -0.11
CA LYS A 107 8.24 -10.51 1.10
C LYS A 107 6.73 -10.24 1.08
N GLU A 108 5.99 -11.01 1.88
CA GLU A 108 4.59 -10.70 2.17
C GLU A 108 4.46 -9.27 2.72
N GLY A 109 3.46 -8.53 2.23
CA GLY A 109 3.29 -7.10 2.51
C GLY A 109 4.09 -6.18 1.59
N PHE A 110 4.80 -6.71 0.59
CA PHE A 110 5.53 -5.93 -0.40
C PHE A 110 5.19 -6.39 -1.83
N TYR A 111 5.33 -5.47 -2.78
CA TYR A 111 5.23 -5.74 -4.21
C TYR A 111 6.47 -5.21 -4.96
N LEU A 112 6.75 -5.80 -6.12
CA LEU A 112 7.85 -5.39 -6.98
C LEU A 112 7.46 -4.15 -7.79
N ASP A 113 8.19 -3.05 -7.60
CA ASP A 113 8.14 -1.86 -8.45
C ASP A 113 9.55 -1.51 -8.92
N SER A 114 9.79 -1.61 -10.23
CA SER A 114 11.05 -1.19 -10.87
C SER A 114 12.31 -1.77 -10.18
N ASP A 115 12.32 -3.09 -9.94
CA ASP A 115 13.38 -3.86 -9.24
C ASP A 115 13.57 -3.56 -7.75
N ILE A 116 12.61 -2.88 -7.12
CA ILE A 116 12.60 -2.57 -5.69
C ILE A 116 11.33 -3.12 -5.07
N CYS A 117 11.41 -3.78 -3.91
CA CYS A 117 10.21 -4.19 -3.19
C CYS A 117 9.69 -3.01 -2.39
N ARG A 118 8.47 -2.58 -2.71
CA ARG A 118 7.76 -1.51 -2.01
C ARG A 118 6.70 -2.10 -1.10
N PRO A 119 6.50 -1.54 0.10
CA PRO A 119 5.41 -1.98 0.96
C PRO A 119 4.07 -1.76 0.26
N HIS A 120 3.13 -2.68 0.48
CA HIS A 120 1.77 -2.53 -0.01
C HIS A 120 1.10 -1.27 0.58
N SER A 121 0.35 -0.58 -0.27
CA SER A 121 -0.49 0.54 0.10
C SER A 121 -1.54 0.09 1.12
N VAL A 122 -1.69 0.89 2.16
CA VAL A 122 -2.74 0.73 3.17
C VAL A 122 -3.96 1.54 2.71
N CYS A 123 -5.11 0.88 2.57
CA CYS A 123 -6.33 1.59 2.18
C CYS A 123 -6.74 2.60 3.27
N PRO A 124 -6.93 3.88 2.89
CA PRO A 124 -7.27 4.92 3.85
C PRO A 124 -8.69 4.76 4.38
N SER A 125 -8.98 5.44 5.50
CA SER A 125 -10.35 5.59 6.02
C SER A 125 -11.33 5.97 4.90
N GLY A 126 -12.52 5.35 4.88
CA GLY A 126 -13.53 5.57 3.83
C GLY A 126 -13.36 4.71 2.56
N TYR A 127 -12.29 3.91 2.50
CA TYR A 127 -12.02 2.96 1.43
C TYR A 127 -11.99 1.53 1.97
N ARG A 128 -12.35 0.59 1.11
CA ARG A 128 -12.14 -0.85 1.33
C ARG A 128 -11.00 -1.36 0.47
N VAL A 129 -10.44 -2.49 0.88
CA VAL A 129 -9.60 -3.29 -0.01
C VAL A 129 -10.49 -3.90 -1.09
N LYS A 130 -10.22 -3.55 -2.34
CA LYS A 130 -10.87 -4.18 -3.51
C LYS A 130 -10.11 -5.43 -3.92
N GLU A 131 -8.80 -5.29 -4.05
CA GLU A 131 -7.87 -6.38 -4.38
C GLU A 131 -6.71 -6.33 -3.40
N LYS A 132 -6.39 -7.48 -2.81
CA LYS A 132 -5.23 -7.60 -1.92
C LYS A 132 -3.95 -7.50 -2.74
N GLY A 133 -2.94 -6.84 -2.19
CA GLY A 133 -1.61 -6.81 -2.78
C GLY A 133 -1.01 -8.20 -2.95
N THR A 134 -0.18 -8.34 -3.98
CA THR A 134 0.56 -9.55 -4.35
C THR A 134 2.06 -9.21 -4.48
N PRO A 135 2.97 -10.18 -4.63
CA PRO A 135 4.39 -9.88 -4.83
C PRO A 135 4.69 -9.04 -6.07
N ASP A 136 3.78 -8.99 -7.05
CA ASP A 136 3.92 -8.24 -8.30
C ASP A 136 3.01 -7.01 -8.40
N ARG A 137 2.01 -6.87 -7.53
CA ARG A 137 1.04 -5.76 -7.58
C ARG A 137 0.73 -5.18 -6.22
N ASP A 138 0.55 -3.87 -6.19
CA ASP A 138 0.09 -3.17 -5.00
C ASP A 138 -1.37 -3.50 -4.66
N THR A 139 -1.75 -3.22 -3.42
CA THR A 139 -3.14 -3.24 -2.96
C THR A 139 -3.96 -2.21 -3.72
N VAL A 140 -5.14 -2.61 -4.21
CA VAL A 140 -6.08 -1.70 -4.85
C VAL A 140 -7.19 -1.35 -3.87
N CYS A 141 -7.37 -0.04 -3.65
CA CYS A 141 -8.38 0.50 -2.76
C CYS A 141 -9.57 1.04 -3.54
N GLU A 142 -10.77 0.84 -3.00
CA GLU A 142 -12.01 1.34 -3.58
C GLU A 142 -12.80 2.15 -2.56
N HIS A 143 -13.28 3.31 -3.00
CA HIS A 143 -14.07 4.21 -2.17
C HIS A 143 -15.46 3.61 -1.89
N CYS A 144 -15.93 3.70 -0.65
CA CYS A 144 -17.28 3.23 -0.31
C CYS A 144 -18.36 4.05 -1.02
N GLN A 145 -19.36 3.35 -1.58
CA GLN A 145 -20.45 3.99 -2.30
C GLN A 145 -21.42 4.68 -1.33
N LYS A 146 -22.22 5.63 -1.85
CA LYS A 146 -23.25 6.29 -1.05
C LYS A 146 -24.23 5.25 -0.49
N GLY A 147 -24.49 5.34 0.81
CA GLY A 147 -25.29 4.33 1.54
C GLY A 147 -24.43 3.35 2.33
N PHE A 148 -23.10 3.42 2.20
CA PHE A 148 -22.15 2.57 2.91
C PHE A 148 -21.08 3.42 3.63
N HIS A 149 -20.57 2.89 4.74
CA HIS A 149 -19.41 3.42 5.45
C HIS A 149 -18.32 2.36 5.52
N ALA A 150 -17.06 2.80 5.61
CA ALA A 150 -15.95 1.89 5.86
C ALA A 150 -15.91 1.55 7.36
N ASP A 151 -16.06 0.26 7.68
CA ASP A 151 -16.00 -0.27 9.04
C ASP A 151 -14.90 -1.34 9.16
N GLY A 152 -14.23 -1.38 10.32
CA GLY A 152 -13.08 -2.23 10.60
C GLY A 152 -11.75 -1.48 10.77
N GLN A 153 -10.66 -2.23 10.84
CA GLN A 153 -9.31 -1.67 11.06
C GLN A 153 -8.75 -1.02 9.79
N LEU A 154 -7.87 -0.02 9.97
CA LEU A 154 -7.16 0.63 8.85
C LEU A 154 -6.47 -0.42 7.96
N GLY A 155 -6.66 -0.30 6.65
CA GLY A 155 -6.13 -1.26 5.66
C GLY A 155 -6.92 -2.57 5.52
N ASN A 156 -7.90 -2.84 6.41
CA ASN A 156 -8.73 -4.05 6.39
C ASN A 156 -10.23 -3.75 6.48
N ALA A 157 -10.63 -2.49 6.29
CA ALA A 157 -12.02 -2.07 6.38
C ALA A 157 -12.86 -2.64 5.23
N LEU A 158 -14.14 -2.89 5.52
CA LEU A 158 -15.16 -3.29 4.56
C LEU A 158 -16.18 -2.15 4.41
N CYS A 159 -16.79 -2.03 3.23
CA CYS A 159 -17.92 -1.11 3.06
C CYS A 159 -19.20 -1.79 3.56
N VAL A 160 -19.72 -1.30 4.68
CA VAL A 160 -20.92 -1.81 5.36
C VAL A 160 -22.07 -0.83 5.13
N PRO A 161 -23.29 -1.29 4.80
CA PRO A 161 -24.42 -0.40 4.61
C PRO A 161 -24.72 0.39 5.89
N TYR A 162 -25.29 1.58 5.74
CA TYR A 162 -25.69 2.35 6.93
C TYR A 162 -26.77 1.61 7.73
N SER A 163 -26.63 1.57 9.04
CA SER A 163 -27.64 1.02 9.94
C SER A 163 -28.94 1.79 9.82
N GLU A 164 -30.06 1.05 9.79
CA GLU A 164 -31.39 1.62 9.89
C GLU A 164 -31.74 1.87 11.36
N CYS A 165 -32.33 3.04 11.66
CA CYS A 165 -32.78 3.33 13.00
C CYS A 165 -34.00 2.47 13.34
N LYS A 166 -34.04 1.94 14.57
CA LYS A 166 -35.19 1.16 15.05
C LYS A 166 -36.40 2.07 15.26
N SER A 167 -37.59 1.48 15.40
CA SER A 167 -38.86 2.20 15.51
C SER A 167 -38.91 3.24 16.64
N GLU A 168 -38.21 3.02 17.76
CA GLU A 168 -38.15 3.94 18.90
C GLU A 168 -37.00 4.96 18.81
N GLU A 169 -36.15 4.83 17.79
CA GLU A 169 -34.98 5.67 17.57
C GLU A 169 -35.25 6.73 16.50
N LYS A 170 -34.67 7.91 16.70
CA LYS A 170 -34.66 8.98 15.71
C LYS A 170 -33.27 9.09 15.09
N LEU A 171 -33.23 9.23 13.77
CA LEU A 171 -32.00 9.53 13.05
C LEU A 171 -31.49 10.92 13.42
N LEU A 172 -30.39 10.98 14.17
CA LEU A 172 -29.76 12.22 14.59
C LEU A 172 -28.85 12.77 13.48
N LEU A 173 -27.99 11.91 12.93
CA LEU A 173 -27.01 12.27 11.90
C LEU A 173 -26.95 11.18 10.83
N HIS A 174 -27.00 11.59 9.57
CA HIS A 174 -26.77 10.68 8.44
C HIS A 174 -25.33 10.21 8.41
N GLY A 175 -25.15 8.94 8.05
CA GLY A 175 -23.88 8.30 7.81
C GLY A 175 -23.11 8.96 6.66
N THR A 176 -21.81 8.72 6.68
CA THR A 176 -20.87 9.12 5.64
C THR A 176 -19.96 7.92 5.35
N ILE A 177 -19.06 8.04 4.38
CA ILE A 177 -18.05 6.99 4.16
C ILE A 177 -17.17 6.70 5.39
N TYR A 178 -17.08 7.63 6.35
CA TYR A 178 -16.24 7.49 7.55
C TYR A 178 -17.01 7.06 8.80
N MET A 179 -18.35 7.03 8.76
CA MET A 179 -19.17 6.69 9.94
C MET A 179 -20.56 6.23 9.56
N ASP A 180 -21.15 5.41 10.40
CA ASP A 180 -22.54 4.98 10.26
C ASP A 180 -23.56 6.11 10.56
N ASN A 181 -24.83 5.86 10.25
CA ASN A 181 -25.96 6.60 10.79
C ASN A 181 -25.91 6.62 12.32
N VAL A 182 -26.14 7.80 12.90
CA VAL A 182 -26.28 7.95 14.35
C VAL A 182 -27.75 8.01 14.70
N CYS A 183 -28.26 6.93 15.29
CA CYS A 183 -29.62 6.80 15.80
C CYS A 183 -29.65 6.99 17.32
N VAL A 184 -30.63 7.73 17.84
CA VAL A 184 -30.76 8.00 19.28
C VAL A 184 -32.22 7.92 19.72
N THR A 185 -32.44 7.46 20.95
CA THR A 185 -33.72 7.64 21.64
C THR A 185 -33.68 8.91 22.47
N CYS A 186 -34.86 9.45 22.82
CA CYS A 186 -34.92 10.63 23.67
C CYS A 186 -34.28 10.41 25.04
N ASN A 187 -34.43 9.22 25.63
CA ASN A 187 -33.78 8.89 26.90
C ASN A 187 -32.24 8.94 26.78
N ARG A 188 -31.67 8.31 25.74
CA ARG A 188 -30.22 8.27 25.52
C ARG A 188 -29.62 9.66 25.31
N ILE A 189 -30.21 10.47 24.43
CA ILE A 189 -29.65 11.80 24.13
C ILE A 189 -29.76 12.79 25.31
N THR A 190 -30.69 12.56 26.24
CA THR A 190 -30.88 13.43 27.41
C THR A 190 -30.10 12.99 28.65
N CYS A 191 -29.86 11.69 28.81
CA CYS A 191 -29.18 11.12 29.99
C CYS A 191 -27.68 10.92 29.77
N ASP A 192 -27.26 10.64 28.54
CA ASP A 192 -25.85 10.58 28.20
C ASP A 192 -25.32 11.99 27.91
N ASP A 193 -24.03 12.24 28.19
CA ASP A 193 -23.37 13.46 27.75
C ASP A 193 -23.41 13.50 26.22
N TRP A 194 -24.14 14.47 25.65
CA TRP A 194 -24.37 14.57 24.20
C TRP A 194 -23.05 14.66 23.41
N VAL A 195 -21.97 15.07 24.08
CA VAL A 195 -20.60 15.06 23.54
C VAL A 195 -20.19 13.67 23.05
N LYS A 196 -20.62 12.59 23.71
CA LYS A 196 -20.28 11.22 23.30
C LYS A 196 -20.86 10.85 21.94
N PHE A 197 -22.03 11.38 21.57
CA PHE A 197 -22.67 11.09 20.29
C PHE A 197 -22.06 11.85 19.11
N ILE A 198 -21.17 12.81 19.35
CA ILE A 198 -20.57 13.63 18.30
C ILE A 198 -19.11 13.32 18.01
N ILE A 199 -18.47 12.46 18.80
CA ILE A 199 -17.06 12.09 18.62
C ILE A 199 -16.83 11.58 17.19
N GLN A 200 -17.48 10.48 16.84
CA GLN A 200 -17.37 9.85 15.52
C GLN A 200 -17.83 10.79 14.38
N PRO A 201 -18.99 11.47 14.51
CA PRO A 201 -19.38 12.48 13.52
C PRO A 201 -18.43 13.62 13.33
N PHE A 202 -17.79 14.11 14.38
CA PHE A 202 -16.89 15.24 14.25
C PHE A 202 -15.59 14.76 13.62
N THR A 203 -15.04 13.64 14.06
CA THR A 203 -13.87 13.05 13.41
C THR A 203 -14.11 12.82 11.92
N ALA A 204 -15.28 12.31 11.52
CA ALA A 204 -15.64 12.15 10.11
C ALA A 204 -15.62 13.47 9.31
N VAL A 205 -16.11 14.58 9.88
CA VAL A 205 -16.04 15.90 9.22
C VAL A 205 -14.59 16.39 9.14
N PHE A 206 -13.79 16.15 10.17
CA PHE A 206 -12.37 16.51 10.18
C PHE A 206 -11.59 15.71 9.11
N LYS A 207 -11.84 14.40 8.96
CA LYS A 207 -11.26 13.55 7.90
C LYS A 207 -11.55 14.10 6.49
N ASN A 208 -12.73 14.68 6.29
CA ASN A 208 -13.10 15.29 5.02
C ASN A 208 -12.44 16.65 4.73
N HIS A 209 -11.75 17.25 5.71
CA HIS A 209 -11.07 18.55 5.59
C HIS A 209 -9.55 18.42 5.75
N SER A 210 -8.98 17.34 5.18
CA SER A 210 -7.58 16.93 5.26
C SER A 210 -6.61 17.95 4.65
N THR A 211 -6.38 19.04 5.37
CA THR A 211 -5.50 20.15 4.99
C THR A 211 -4.36 20.29 5.98
N CYS A 212 -3.22 20.81 5.53
CA CYS A 212 -2.06 21.14 6.37
C CYS A 212 -2.46 22.01 7.59
N LYS A 213 -3.33 23.01 7.39
CA LYS A 213 -3.84 23.87 8.48
C LYS A 213 -4.60 23.06 9.54
N LEU A 214 -5.38 22.08 9.10
CA LEU A 214 -6.11 21.20 10.01
C LEU A 214 -5.16 20.35 10.84
N PHE A 215 -4.16 19.71 10.25
CA PHE A 215 -3.23 18.87 11.00
C PHE A 215 -2.43 19.68 12.03
N HIS A 216 -1.99 20.89 11.69
CA HIS A 216 -1.38 21.80 12.68
C HIS A 216 -2.34 22.19 13.80
N PHE A 217 -3.62 22.42 13.48
CA PHE A 217 -4.64 22.68 14.49
C PHE A 217 -4.83 21.47 15.42
N ILE A 218 -4.96 20.26 14.86
CA ILE A 218 -5.07 19.02 15.64
C ILE A 218 -3.86 18.87 16.55
N GLY A 219 -2.64 19.06 16.04
CA GLY A 219 -1.42 18.93 16.85
C GLY A 219 -1.37 19.86 18.04
N ARG A 220 -1.83 21.11 17.86
CA ARG A 220 -1.97 22.06 18.97
C ARG A 220 -3.08 21.66 19.94
N LEU A 221 -4.22 21.18 19.43
CA LEU A 221 -5.36 20.78 20.25
C LEU A 221 -5.05 19.57 21.13
N THR A 222 -4.34 18.59 20.57
CA THR A 222 -4.05 17.31 21.20
C THR A 222 -2.65 17.23 21.81
N THR A 223 -1.82 18.28 21.63
CA THR A 223 -0.40 18.31 22.05
C THR A 223 0.39 17.13 21.47
N SER A 224 0.07 16.76 20.24
CA SER A 224 0.69 15.65 19.51
C SER A 224 1.56 16.16 18.35
N LYS A 225 2.38 15.28 17.77
CA LYS A 225 3.23 15.58 16.61
C LYS A 225 2.43 15.63 15.30
N CYS A 226 1.34 16.39 15.26
CA CYS A 226 0.58 16.62 14.04
C CYS A 226 1.05 17.86 13.26
N GLY A 227 1.30 17.68 11.96
CA GLY A 227 1.85 18.72 11.11
C GLY A 227 1.59 18.50 9.63
N CYS A 228 2.32 19.22 8.78
CA CYS A 228 2.12 19.20 7.33
C CYS A 228 3.02 18.19 6.59
N VAL A 229 4.10 17.74 7.23
CA VAL A 229 5.08 16.83 6.65
C VAL A 229 4.65 15.39 6.92
N PHE A 230 3.50 15.01 6.38
CA PHE A 230 3.05 13.61 6.42
C PHE A 230 3.26 12.96 5.06
N ARG A 231 4.03 11.88 5.07
CA ARG A 231 4.41 11.15 3.86
C ARG A 231 3.52 9.93 3.62
N SER A 232 2.70 9.52 4.59
CA SER A 232 1.89 8.30 4.53
C SER A 232 0.46 8.46 5.06
N VAL A 233 -0.45 7.58 4.60
CA VAL A 233 -1.82 7.42 5.12
C VAL A 233 -1.82 7.12 6.62
N VAL A 234 -0.82 6.36 7.09
CA VAL A 234 -0.66 5.95 8.50
C VAL A 234 -0.47 7.17 9.41
N ASP A 235 0.30 8.16 8.96
CA ASP A 235 0.53 9.37 9.77
C ASP A 235 -0.73 10.24 9.91
N GLN A 236 -1.55 10.30 8.85
CA GLN A 236 -2.82 11.03 8.88
C GLN A 236 -3.80 10.35 9.84
N ASP A 237 -3.90 9.02 9.77
CA ASP A 237 -4.76 8.22 10.64
C ASP A 237 -4.34 8.35 12.12
N PHE A 238 -3.03 8.36 12.41
CA PHE A 238 -2.51 8.67 13.75
C PHE A 238 -3.04 10.01 14.28
N CYS A 239 -3.02 11.08 13.47
CA CYS A 239 -3.54 12.37 13.91
C CYS A 239 -5.04 12.36 14.19
N PHE A 240 -5.82 11.63 13.39
CA PHE A 240 -7.24 11.48 13.66
C PHE A 240 -7.51 10.62 14.89
N GLN A 241 -6.69 9.60 15.18
CA GLN A 241 -6.77 8.84 16.43
C GLN A 241 -6.49 9.72 17.66
N GLN A 242 -5.48 10.59 17.59
CA GLN A 242 -5.21 11.57 18.66
C GLN A 242 -6.39 12.53 18.87
N LEU A 243 -7.07 12.92 17.79
CA LEU A 243 -8.26 13.76 17.86
C LEU A 243 -9.45 13.02 18.49
N GLU A 244 -9.68 11.75 18.12
CA GLU A 244 -10.71 10.90 18.75
C GLU A 244 -10.45 10.71 20.25
N GLU A 245 -9.19 10.46 20.62
CA GLU A 245 -8.80 10.34 22.02
C GLU A 245 -9.05 11.65 22.78
N TRP A 246 -8.74 12.80 22.18
CA TRP A 246 -9.07 14.11 22.78
C TRP A 246 -10.57 14.27 22.97
N PHE A 247 -11.37 13.96 21.95
CA PHE A 247 -12.84 14.04 22.04
C PHE A 247 -13.41 13.13 23.14
N SER A 248 -12.82 11.96 23.36
CA SER A 248 -13.27 11.02 24.41
C SER A 248 -13.10 11.57 25.83
N LYS A 249 -12.18 12.51 26.03
CA LYS A 249 -11.85 13.14 27.32
C LYS A 249 -12.37 14.58 27.41
N ALA A 250 -12.91 15.14 26.34
CA ALA A 250 -13.30 16.54 26.25
C ALA A 250 -14.61 16.84 26.98
N THR A 251 -14.70 18.01 27.62
CA THR A 251 -15.93 18.51 28.26
C THR A 251 -16.87 19.16 27.24
N GLU A 252 -18.15 19.27 27.59
CA GLU A 252 -19.14 20.00 26.77
C GLU A 252 -18.66 21.40 26.40
N GLN A 253 -18.04 22.11 27.34
CA GLN A 253 -17.58 23.48 27.11
C GLN A 253 -16.42 23.53 26.12
N GLN A 254 -15.47 22.59 26.20
CA GLN A 254 -14.36 22.48 25.26
C GLN A 254 -14.88 22.23 23.84
N VAL A 255 -15.82 21.29 23.69
CA VAL A 255 -16.40 20.92 22.39
C VAL A 255 -17.29 22.04 21.83
N SER A 256 -18.03 22.74 22.69
CA SER A 256 -18.82 23.91 22.32
C SER A 256 -17.97 25.09 21.85
N ASN A 257 -16.76 25.23 22.37
CA ASN A 257 -15.82 26.27 21.98
C ASN A 257 -15.03 25.91 20.70
N LEU A 258 -15.05 24.65 20.27
CA LEU A 258 -14.29 24.16 19.12
C LEU A 258 -14.56 24.93 17.82
N PRO A 259 -15.80 25.31 17.45
CA PRO A 259 -16.04 26.15 16.27
C PRO A 259 -15.30 27.49 16.32
N ARG A 260 -15.20 28.11 17.50
CA ARG A 260 -14.47 29.37 17.68
C ARG A 260 -12.97 29.17 17.50
N LEU A 261 -12.42 28.08 18.04
CA LEU A 261 -11.01 27.73 17.88
C LEU A 261 -10.65 27.48 16.41
N LEU A 262 -11.49 26.72 15.70
CA LEU A 262 -11.35 26.47 14.26
C LEU A 262 -11.42 27.76 13.44
N GLN A 263 -12.32 28.68 13.80
CA GLN A 263 -12.44 29.97 13.13
C GLN A 263 -11.19 30.85 13.35
N LYS A 264 -10.63 30.87 14.56
CA LYS A 264 -9.35 31.55 14.85
C LYS A 264 -8.18 30.95 14.07
N ALA A 265 -8.20 29.63 13.86
CA ALA A 265 -7.23 28.93 13.01
C ALA A 265 -7.47 29.12 11.50
N SER A 266 -8.45 29.95 11.11
CA SER A 266 -8.85 30.19 9.71
C SER A 266 -9.36 28.95 8.97
N ILE A 267 -9.94 27.98 9.68
CA ILE A 267 -10.55 26.76 9.14
C ILE A 267 -12.08 26.95 9.11
N ARG A 268 -12.54 27.90 8.29
CA ARG A 268 -13.90 28.48 8.38
C ARG A 268 -15.01 27.48 8.02
N ASP A 269 -14.83 26.67 6.99
CA ASP A 269 -15.85 25.72 6.54
C ASP A 269 -16.08 24.61 7.56
N LEU A 270 -14.99 24.07 8.12
CA LEU A 270 -15.06 23.10 9.21
C LEU A 270 -15.73 23.70 10.44
N ALA A 271 -15.35 24.93 10.83
CA ALA A 271 -15.99 25.63 11.96
C ALA A 271 -17.50 25.77 11.77
N LYS A 272 -17.96 26.14 10.57
CA LYS A 272 -19.38 26.25 10.23
C LYS A 272 -20.10 24.90 10.32
N ASN A 273 -19.51 23.84 9.75
CA ASN A 273 -20.10 22.50 9.75
C ASN A 273 -20.25 21.94 11.17
N ILE A 274 -19.19 22.04 11.99
CA ILE A 274 -19.22 21.61 13.39
C ILE A 274 -20.26 22.41 14.18
N LYS A 275 -20.33 23.74 14.01
CA LYS A 275 -21.34 24.58 14.67
C LYS A 275 -22.76 24.14 14.33
N GLN A 276 -23.05 23.87 13.05
CA GLN A 276 -24.37 23.42 12.60
C GLN A 276 -24.76 22.07 13.22
N ARG A 277 -23.82 21.13 13.32
CA ARG A 277 -24.07 19.82 13.96
C ARG A 277 -24.34 19.96 15.46
N ILE A 278 -23.56 20.77 16.18
CA ILE A 278 -23.83 21.07 17.60
C ILE A 278 -25.24 21.64 17.78
N MET A 279 -25.63 22.60 16.92
CA MET A 279 -26.97 23.22 16.98
C MET A 279 -28.09 22.19 16.75
N LYS A 280 -27.93 21.30 15.75
CA LYS A 280 -28.90 20.25 15.46
C LYS A 280 -29.15 19.37 16.69
N ILE A 281 -28.08 18.97 17.36
CA ILE A 281 -28.16 18.06 18.51
C ILE A 281 -28.78 18.74 19.72
N ARG A 282 -28.37 19.98 20.02
CA ARG A 282 -28.98 20.75 21.10
C ARG A 282 -30.48 20.96 20.91
N ASN A 283 -30.91 21.19 19.67
CA ASN A 283 -32.32 21.29 19.36
C ASN A 283 -33.05 19.98 19.62
N GLU A 284 -32.46 18.84 19.23
CA GLU A 284 -33.04 17.51 19.52
C GLU A 284 -33.08 17.20 21.02
N VAL A 285 -32.04 17.51 21.78
CA VAL A 285 -32.03 17.38 23.25
C VAL A 285 -33.17 18.20 23.86
N ARG A 286 -33.36 19.45 23.40
CA ARG A 286 -34.43 20.33 23.88
C ARG A 286 -35.81 19.77 23.55
N LEU A 287 -36.01 19.24 22.34
CA LEU A 287 -37.27 18.61 21.94
C LEU A 287 -37.59 17.38 22.79
N CYS A 288 -36.58 16.53 23.06
CA CYS A 288 -36.73 15.33 23.88
C CYS A 288 -37.06 15.66 25.35
N ARG A 289 -36.47 16.72 25.93
CA ARG A 289 -36.82 17.15 27.30
C ARG A 289 -38.28 17.59 27.44
N ASN A 290 -38.87 18.15 26.38
CA ASN A 290 -40.26 18.61 26.39
C ASN A 290 -41.29 17.49 26.16
N THR A 291 -40.84 16.33 25.67
CA THR A 291 -41.70 15.19 25.32
C THR A 291 -41.64 14.05 26.34
N LEU A 292 -40.58 13.97 27.14
CA LEU A 292 -40.50 13.02 28.26
C LEU A 292 -41.39 13.51 29.41
N PRO A 293 -42.31 12.67 29.94
CA PRO A 293 -43.07 13.03 31.14
C PRO A 293 -42.10 13.30 32.29
N ALA A 294 -42.34 14.35 33.07
CA ALA A 294 -41.55 14.67 34.25
C ALA A 294 -41.44 13.41 35.12
N ARG A 295 -40.20 12.92 35.35
CA ARG A 295 -39.96 11.81 36.27
C ARG A 295 -40.52 12.25 37.64
N LYS A 296 -41.64 11.65 38.04
CA LYS A 296 -42.19 11.75 39.40
C LYS A 296 -41.27 11.05 40.38
#